data_AF-A0A350YKQ5-F1
#
_entry.id   AF-A0A350YKQ5-F1
#
_cell.length_a   1.000
_cell.length_b   1.000
_cell.length_c   1.000
_cell.angle_alpha   90.00
_cell.angle_beta   90.00
_cell.angle_gamma   90.00
#
_symmetry.space_group_name_H-M   'P 1'
#
loop_
_entity.id
_entity.type
_entity.pdbx_description
1 polymer ?
#
loop_
_entity_poly.entity_id
_entity_poly.type
_entity_poly.pdbx_seq_one_letter_code
_entity_poly.pdbx_strand_id
1 'polypeptide(L)' 'MFDVAWPELLIVIAVALVAIGPKDLPKVMHTLGGWAGKARRAWLSVQHEIECLSHEAEEQERKKAEKEKPPEGEA' A
#
# COMPACT_ATOMS: atom_id res chain seq x y z
N MET A 1 -14.16 10.20 -24.46
CA MET A 1 -13.40 10.28 -25.73
C MET A 1 -12.18 9.35 -25.69
N PHE A 2 -12.28 8.24 -24.97
CA PHE A 2 -11.30 7.15 -24.96
C PHE A 2 -12.08 5.91 -25.40
N ASP A 3 -12.24 5.76 -26.70
CA ASP A 3 -12.75 4.54 -27.28
C ASP A 3 -11.55 3.58 -27.30
N VAL A 4 -11.10 3.08 -26.13
CA VAL A 4 -10.00 2.10 -26.12
C VAL A 4 -10.57 0.80 -26.67
N ALA A 5 -10.62 0.71 -27.99
CA ALA A 5 -11.00 -0.48 -28.68
C ALA A 5 -9.80 -1.44 -28.68
N TRP A 6 -10.09 -2.74 -28.75
CA TRP A 6 -9.09 -3.80 -28.89
C TRP A 6 -7.95 -3.49 -29.89
N PRO A 7 -8.19 -2.83 -31.03
CA PRO A 7 -7.12 -2.46 -31.98
C PRO A 7 -6.11 -1.45 -31.44
N GLU A 8 -6.54 -0.43 -30.69
CA GLU A 8 -5.62 0.58 -30.15
C GLU A 8 -4.69 -0.01 -29.09
N LEU A 9 -5.21 -0.90 -28.26
CA LEU A 9 -4.39 -1.63 -27.29
C LEU A 9 -3.31 -2.48 -27.99
N LEU A 10 -3.66 -3.13 -29.11
CA LEU A 10 -2.69 -3.89 -29.91
C LEU A 10 -1.59 -2.99 -30.51
N ILE A 11 -1.95 -1.79 -30.99
CA ILE A 11 -0.98 -0.82 -31.50
C ILE A 11 -0.03 -0.36 -30.38
N VAL A 12 -0.57 -0.04 -29.20
CA VAL A 12 0.24 0.37 -28.04
C VAL A 12 1.20 -0.75 -27.63
N ILE A 13 0.72 -2.00 -27.58
CA ILE A 13 1.56 -3.17 -27.27
C ILE A 13 2.64 -3.35 -28.35
N ALA A 14 2.29 -3.24 -29.63
CA ALA A 14 3.25 -3.37 -30.72
C ALA A 14 4.34 -2.29 -30.64
N VAL A 15 3.98 -1.03 -30.41
CA VAL A 15 4.94 0.07 -30.22
C VAL A 15 5.81 -0.16 -28.99
N ALA A 16 5.24 -0.59 -27.87
CA ALA A 16 5.98 -0.91 -26.66
C ALA A 16 7.00 -2.04 -26.89
N LEU A 17 6.61 -3.09 -27.63
CA LEU A 17 7.50 -4.19 -28.00
C LEU A 17 8.63 -3.75 -28.93
N VAL A 18 8.39 -2.82 -29.86
CA VAL A 18 9.43 -2.29 -30.75
C VAL A 18 10.38 -1.36 -30.00
N ALA A 19 9.85 -0.49 -29.12
CA ALA A 19 10.64 0.50 -28.40
C ALA A 19 11.52 -0.12 -27.30
N ILE A 20 10.98 -1.08 -26.55
CA ILE A 20 11.68 -1.75 -25.44
C ILE A 20 12.41 -3.00 -25.94
N GLY A 21 11.85 -3.68 -26.94
CA GLY A 21 12.28 -4.99 -27.39
C GLY A 21 11.48 -6.12 -26.72
N PRO A 22 11.00 -7.14 -27.48
CA PRO A 22 10.21 -8.24 -26.91
C PRO A 22 10.99 -9.12 -25.93
N LYS A 23 12.33 -9.16 -26.06
CA LYS A 23 13.22 -9.93 -25.17
C LYS A 23 13.53 -9.20 -23.87
N ASP A 24 13.39 -7.88 -23.84
CA ASP A 24 13.64 -7.05 -22.67
C ASP A 24 12.37 -6.84 -21.83
N LEU A 25 11.18 -6.93 -22.45
CA LEU A 25 9.89 -6.91 -21.74
C LEU A 25 9.84 -7.86 -20.52
N PRO A 26 10.19 -9.17 -20.62
CA PRO A 26 10.19 -10.06 -19.46
C PRO A 26 11.23 -9.66 -18.41
N LYS A 27 12.35 -9.06 -18.81
CA LYS A 27 13.37 -8.56 -17.89
C LYS A 27 12.87 -7.35 -17.10
N VAL A 28 12.21 -6.41 -17.77
CA VAL A 28 11.59 -5.23 -17.15
C VAL A 28 10.46 -5.66 -16.21
N MET A 29 9.61 -6.59 -16.61
CA MET A 29 8.57 -7.16 -15.75
C MET A 29 9.15 -7.83 -14.49
N HIS A 30 10.28 -8.52 -14.62
CA HIS A 30 10.94 -9.15 -13.47
C HIS A 30 11.55 -8.11 -12.52
N THR A 31 12.15 -7.05 -13.06
CA THR A 31 12.69 -5.94 -12.25
C THR A 31 11.57 -5.15 -11.54
N LEU A 32 10.54 -4.74 -12.28
CA LEU A 32 9.38 -4.03 -11.74
C LEU A 32 8.60 -4.91 -10.75
N GLY A 33 8.39 -6.18 -11.08
CA GLY A 33 7.73 -7.15 -10.21
C GLY A 33 8.50 -7.38 -8.92
N GLY A 34 9.84 -7.47 -8.99
CA GLY A 34 10.69 -7.57 -7.80
C GLY A 34 10.62 -6.32 -6.92
N TRP A 35 10.58 -5.13 -7.52
CA TRP A 35 10.42 -3.86 -6.79
C TRP A 35 9.03 -3.73 -6.16
N ALA A 36 7.98 -4.00 -6.92
CA ALA A 36 6.61 -4.03 -6.43
C ALA A 36 6.43 -5.06 -5.30
N GLY A 37 7.06 -6.23 -5.41
CA GLY A 37 7.06 -7.27 -4.38
C GLY A 37 7.72 -6.80 -3.08
N LYS A 38 8.88 -6.14 -3.16
CA LYS A 38 9.56 -5.54 -2.00
C LYS A 38 8.71 -4.45 -1.35
N ALA A 39 8.15 -3.55 -2.16
CA ALA A 39 7.25 -2.50 -1.68
C ALA A 39 6.06 -3.14 -0.97
N ARG A 40 5.36 -4.08 -1.60
CA ARG A 40 4.22 -4.80 -1.00
C ARG A 40 4.60 -5.42 0.35
N ARG A 41 5.78 -6.04 0.46
CA ARG A 41 6.24 -6.66 1.71
C ARG A 41 6.50 -5.64 2.82
N ALA A 42 7.05 -4.47 2.46
CA ALA A 42 7.23 -3.36 3.39
C ALA A 42 5.88 -2.75 3.84
N TRP A 43 4.91 -2.61 2.92
CA TRP A 43 3.55 -2.19 3.29
C TRP A 43 2.88 -3.18 4.26
N LEU A 44 3.08 -4.48 4.06
CA LEU A 44 2.56 -5.51 4.98
C LEU A 44 3.20 -5.43 6.37
N SER A 45 4.50 -5.15 6.48
CA SER A 45 5.15 -5.01 7.79
C SER A 45 4.69 -3.76 8.53
N VAL A 46 4.51 -2.64 7.82
CA VAL A 46 3.99 -1.40 8.42
C VAL A 46 2.59 -1.58 8.98
N GLN A 47 1.68 -2.27 8.26
CA GLN A 47 0.35 -2.57 8.77
C GLN A 47 0.41 -3.39 10.07
N HIS A 48 1.34 -4.35 10.15
CA HIS A 48 1.53 -5.19 11.34
C HIS A 48 2.10 -4.40 12.53
N GLU A 49 3.03 -3.48 12.29
CA GLU A 49 3.56 -2.58 13.33
C GLU A 49 2.50 -1.58 13.81
N ILE A 50 1.68 -1.02 12.91
CA ILE A 50 0.59 -0.11 13.27
C ILE A 50 -0.45 -0.80 14.16
N GLU A 51 -0.79 -2.06 13.87
CA GLU A 51 -1.73 -2.83 14.69
C GLU A 51 -1.22 -3.02 16.13
N CYS A 52 0.08 -3.28 16.30
CA CYS A 52 0.72 -3.36 17.61
C CYS A 52 0.67 -2.02 18.37
N LEU A 53 1.02 -0.93 17.69
CA LEU A 53 1.01 0.42 18.26
C LEU A 53 -0.41 0.93 18.58
N SER A 54 -1.41 0.53 17.79
CA SER A 54 -2.81 0.93 18.01
C SER A 54 -3.36 0.36 19.31
N HIS A 55 -3.00 -0.87 19.64
CA HIS A 55 -3.43 -1.53 20.87
C HIS A 55 -2.81 -0.87 22.12
N GLU A 56 -1.55 -0.43 22.02
CA GLU A 56 -0.90 0.35 23.09
C GLU A 56 -1.48 1.78 23.21
N ALA A 57 -1.87 2.40 22.08
CA ALA A 57 -2.50 3.71 22.08
C ALA A 57 -3.90 3.68 22.74
N GLU A 58 -4.71 2.65 22.46
CA GLU A 58 -6.03 2.48 23.10
C GLU A 58 -5.93 2.31 24.63
N GLU A 59 -4.89 1.62 25.12
CA GLU A 59 -4.65 1.51 26.57
C GLU A 59 -4.22 2.84 27.21
N GLN A 60 -3.41 3.65 26.52
CA GLN A 60 -3.02 4.97 27.01
C GLN A 60 -4.19 5.95 27.03
N GLU A 61 -5.06 5.90 26.04
CA GLU A 61 -6.28 6.73 26.00
C GLU A 61 -7.27 6.34 27.09
N ARG A 62 -7.46 5.03 27.36
CA ARG A 62 -8.28 4.57 28.50
C ARG A 62 -7.72 5.04 29.85
N LYS A 63 -6.41 4.93 30.06
CA LYS A 63 -5.75 5.38 31.30
C LYS A 63 -5.76 6.91 31.46
N LYS A 64 -5.81 7.67 30.36
CA LYS A 64 -6.01 9.13 30.40
C LYS A 64 -7.46 9.51 30.69
N ALA A 65 -8.42 8.86 30.05
CA ALA A 65 -9.85 9.10 30.28
C ALA A 65 -10.28 8.75 31.71
N GLU A 66 -9.68 7.72 32.32
CA GLU A 66 -9.93 7.36 33.72
C GLU A 66 -9.37 8.39 34.71
N LYS A 67 -8.25 9.05 34.36
CA LYS A 67 -7.66 10.13 35.19
C LYS A 67 -8.37 11.48 35.07
N GLU A 68 -9.15 11.70 34.01
CA GLU A 68 -9.84 12.98 33.76
C GLU A 68 -11.25 13.03 34.38
N LYS A 69 -11.80 11.91 34.88
CA LYS A 69 -13.06 11.95 35.63
C LYS A 69 -12.82 12.63 37.00
N PRO A 70 -13.40 13.82 37.27
CA PRO A 70 -13.24 14.47 38.55
C PRO A 70 -13.84 13.61 39.66
N PRO A 71 -13.34 13.68 40.91
CA PRO A 71 -13.98 13.03 42.04
C PRO A 71 -15.39 13.61 42.16
N GLU A 72 -16.39 12.83 41.74
CA GLU A 72 -17.77 13.12 42.09
C GLU A 72 -17.83 13.11 43.62
N GLY A 73 -18.31 14.25 44.13
CA GLY A 73 -18.18 14.65 45.51
C GLY A 73 -18.70 13.60 46.48
N GLU A 74 -17.80 13.16 47.34
CA GLU A 74 -18.13 12.78 48.71
C GLU A 74 -18.24 14.10 49.49
N ALA A 75 -19.47 14.62 49.65
CA ALA A 75 -19.84 15.66 50.60
C ALA A 75 -21.35 15.64 50.86
#